data_AF-M6QRN6-F1
#
_entry.id   AF-M6QRN6-F1
#
_cell.length_a   1.000
_cell.length_b   1.000
_cell.length_c   1.000
_cell.angle_alpha   90.00
_cell.angle_beta   90.00
_cell.angle_gamma   90.00
#
_symmetry.space_group_name_H-M   'P 1'
#
loop_
_entity.id
_entity.type
_entity.pdbx_description
1 polymer ?
#
loop_
_entity_poly.entity_id
_entity_poly.type
_entity_poly.pdbx_seq_one_letter_code
_entity_poly.pdbx_strand_id
1 'polypeptide(L)' 'MKNDNNQKRLKDLEKRRQKGIRLHEKDYTCYRIAKELGISNALA' A
#
# COMPACT_ATOMS: atom_id res chain seq x y z
N MET A 1 1.52 -3.08 -27.99
CA MET A 1 0.99 -4.08 -27.04
C MET A 1 0.80 -3.39 -25.70
N LYS A 2 -0.44 -3.02 -25.32
CA LYS A 2 -0.68 -2.46 -23.98
C LYS A 2 -0.38 -3.59 -23.00
N ASN A 3 0.59 -3.38 -22.11
CA ASN A 3 1.01 -4.40 -21.17
C ASN A 3 -0.06 -4.52 -20.08
N ASP A 4 -1.06 -5.39 -20.28
CA ASP A 4 -2.18 -5.64 -19.35
C ASP A 4 -1.72 -5.93 -17.92
N ASN A 5 -0.55 -6.54 -17.76
CA ASN A 5 0.07 -6.76 -16.45
C ASN A 5 0.41 -5.46 -15.72
N ASN A 6 0.78 -4.41 -16.45
CA ASN A 6 1.13 -3.13 -15.86
C ASN A 6 -0.12 -2.40 -15.33
N GLN A 7 -1.27 -2.54 -16.00
CA GLN A 7 -2.54 -1.98 -15.53
C GLN A 7 -3.03 -2.68 -14.27
N LYS A 8 -2.88 -4.01 -14.18
CA LYS A 8 -3.23 -4.78 -12.98
C LYS A 8 -2.37 -4.36 -11.78
N ARG A 9 -1.07 -4.16 -11.98
CA ARG A 9 -0.14 -3.67 -10.95
C ARG A 9 -0.48 -2.26 -10.48
N LEU A 10 -0.79 -1.34 -11.39
CA LEU A 10 -1.19 0.03 -11.04
C LEU A 10 -2.47 0.06 -10.18
N LYS A 11 -3.47 -0.74 -10.54
CA LYS A 11 -4.71 -0.86 -9.74
C LYS A 11 -4.44 -1.43 -8.34
N ASP A 12 -3.54 -2.39 -8.20
CA ASP A 12 -3.17 -2.94 -6.89
C ASP A 12 -2.43 -1.90 -6.02
N LEU A 13 -1.51 -1.14 -6.63
CA LEU A 13 -0.79 -0.06 -5.95
C LEU A 13 -1.74 1.05 -5.48
N GLU A 14 -2.72 1.43 -6.31
CA GLU A 14 -3.71 2.43 -5.93
C GLU A 14 -4.58 1.97 -4.75
N LYS A 15 -4.99 0.70 -4.72
CA LYS A 15 -5.70 0.11 -3.58
C LYS A 15 -4.88 0.16 -2.29
N ARG A 16 -3.58 -0.18 -2.36
CA ARG A 16 -2.67 -0.09 -1.19
C ARG A 16 -2.51 1.35 -0.73
N ARG A 17 -2.37 2.30 -1.65
CA ARG A 17 -2.28 3.74 -1.34
C ARG A 17 -3.52 4.24 -0.60
N GLN A 18 -4.72 3.93 -1.12
CA GLN A 18 -5.98 4.31 -0.47
C GLN A 18 -6.12 3.68 0.93
N LYS A 19 -5.70 2.42 1.10
CA LYS A 19 -5.67 1.78 2.43
C LYS A 19 -4.69 2.50 3.37
N GLY A 20 -3.52 2.89 2.89
CA GLY A 20 -2.53 3.65 3.66
C GLY A 20 -3.07 5.01 4.13
N ILE A 21 -3.72 5.77 3.23
CA ILE A 21 -4.34 7.06 3.56
C ILE A 21 -5.40 6.89 4.66
N ARG A 22 -6.32 5.92 4.52
CA ARG A 22 -7.36 5.65 5.52
C ARG A 22 -6.81 5.27 6.90
N LEU A 23 -5.66 4.60 6.94
CA LEU A 23 -5.00 4.26 8.20
C LEU A 23 -4.32 5.49 8.80
N HIS A 24 -3.70 6.33 7.97
CA HIS A 24 -3.11 7.60 8.39
C HIS A 24 -4.16 8.55 8.98
N GLU A 25 -5.34 8.68 8.36
CA GLU A 25 -6.47 9.44 8.88
C GLU A 25 -7.00 8.93 10.23
N LYS A 26 -6.65 7.70 10.62
CA LYS A 26 -6.98 7.10 11.94
C LYS A 26 -5.84 7.25 12.94
N ASP A 27 -4.89 8.14 12.70
CA ASP A 27 -3.70 8.35 13.53
C ASP A 27 -2.78 7.12 13.65
N TYR A 28 -2.79 6.21 12.65
CA TYR A 28 -1.82 5.12 12.64
C TYR A 28 -0.43 5.67 12.32
N THR A 29 0.55 5.33 13.14
CA THR A 29 1.97 5.57 12.85
C THR A 29 2.39 4.90 11.53
N CYS A 30 3.38 5.47 10.84
CA CYS A 30 3.94 4.89 9.61
C CYS A 30 4.37 3.42 9.79
N TYR A 31 4.88 3.05 10.97
CA TYR A 31 5.21 1.66 11.31
C TYR A 31 3.98 0.73 11.28
N ARG A 32 2.90 1.12 11.96
CA ARG A 32 1.64 0.33 11.95
C ARG A 32 1.04 0.26 10.56
N ILE A 33 1.09 1.35 9.79
CA ILE A 33 0.63 1.35 8.39
C ILE A 33 1.44 0.36 7.54
N ALA A 34 2.77 0.36 7.64
CA ALA A 34 3.63 -0.58 6.90
C ALA A 34 3.33 -2.04 7.25
N LYS A 35 3.11 -2.33 8.55
CA LYS A 35 2.69 -3.65 9.03
C LYS A 35 1.33 -4.07 8.47
N GLU A 36 0.33 -3.18 8.50
CA GLU A 36 -1.03 -3.40 7.98
C GLU A 36 -1.10 -3.55 6.45
N LEU A 37 -0.11 -3.00 5.73
CA LEU A 37 0.03 -3.12 4.29
C LEU A 37 0.88 -4.32 3.86
N GLY A 38 1.42 -5.09 4.81
CA GLY A 38 2.31 -6.22 4.51
C GLY A 38 3.60 -5.79 3.81
N ILE A 39 4.02 -4.55 4.01
CA ILE A 39 5.30 -4.03 3.50
C ILE A 39 6.36 -4.50 4.50
N SER A 40 6.74 -5.77 4.38
CA SER A 40 7.81 -6.39 5.16
C SER A 40 9.14 -5.73 4.80
N ASN A 41 9.46 -4.62 5.47
CA ASN A 41 10.80 -4.05 5.65
C ASN A 41 10.80 -3.01 6.78
N ALA A 42 9.85 -3.07 7.72
CA ALA A 42 9.82 -2.14 8.85
C ALA A 42 10.70 -2.59 10.04
N LEU A 43 11.37 -3.75 9.97
CA LEU A 43 12.43 -4.14 10.92
C LEU A 43 13.22 -5.35 10.37
N ALA A 44 14.35 -5.08 9.73
CA ALA A 44 15.56 -5.89 9.78
C ALA A 44 16.70 -4.91 10.03
#